data_AF-A7TPM7-F1
#
_entry.id   AF-A7TPM7-F1
#
_cell.length_a   1.000
_cell.length_b   1.000
_cell.length_c   1.000
_cell.angle_alpha   90.00
_cell.angle_beta   90.00
_cell.angle_gamma   90.00
#
_symmetry.space_group_name_H-M   'P 1'
#
loop_
_entity.id
_entity.type
_entity.pdbx_description
1 polymer ?
#
loop_
_entity_poly.entity_id
_entity_poly.type
_entity_poly.pdbx_seq_one_letter_code
_entity_poly.pdbx_strand_id
1 'polypeptide(L)'
;MALSSIFGGGSPSQQNTAIPSTSGSSSVTAKLKEQIAQELAVANATELVNKTTENCFEKCLTSPYSNTNEACIDQCLAKYMRSWNIVSKAYIARIQQASTSGEI
;
A
#
# COMPACT_ATOMS: atom_id res chain seq x y z
N MET A 1 -31.64 -41.23 7.92
CA MET A 1 -30.91 -39.95 8.03
C MET A 1 -30.37 -39.61 6.64
N ALA A 2 -30.80 -38.47 6.08
CA ALA A 2 -30.35 -37.72 4.88
C ALA A 2 -30.27 -38.50 3.53
N LEU A 3 -31.13 -38.31 2.51
CA LEU A 3 -31.47 -37.13 1.67
C LEU A 3 -30.22 -36.52 0.97
N SER A 4 -30.06 -36.33 -0.34
CA SER A 4 -30.84 -36.60 -1.56
C SER A 4 -29.89 -36.39 -2.77
N SER A 5 -30.02 -37.21 -3.80
CA SER A 5 -29.44 -36.98 -5.13
C SER A 5 -30.32 -36.02 -5.94
N ILE A 6 -29.75 -35.02 -6.61
CA ILE A 6 -30.39 -34.35 -7.75
C ILE A 6 -29.32 -34.03 -8.81
N PHE A 7 -29.25 -34.92 -9.79
CA PHE A 7 -28.54 -34.80 -11.05
C PHE A 7 -29.63 -34.95 -12.12
N GLY A 8 -29.91 -33.90 -12.88
CA GLY A 8 -30.90 -33.87 -13.96
C GLY A 8 -30.19 -33.49 -15.25
N GLY A 9 -30.15 -34.43 -16.20
CA GLY A 9 -29.31 -34.38 -17.39
C GLY A 9 -29.87 -33.60 -18.59
N GLY A 10 -28.98 -33.46 -19.58
CA GLY A 10 -29.26 -33.00 -20.93
C GLY A 10 -27.95 -32.81 -21.71
N SER A 11 -27.59 -33.76 -22.58
CA SER A 11 -26.61 -33.56 -23.66
C SER A 11 -27.34 -33.19 -24.95
N PRO A 12 -26.71 -32.45 -25.87
CA PRO A 12 -25.98 -33.12 -26.96
C PRO A 12 -24.68 -32.41 -27.45
N SER A 13 -23.74 -33.25 -27.90
CA SER A 13 -22.92 -33.13 -29.13
C SER A 13 -21.84 -32.05 -29.33
N GLN A 14 -20.62 -32.56 -29.59
CA GLN A 14 -19.63 -32.17 -30.64
C GLN A 14 -19.19 -30.69 -30.78
N GLN A 15 -17.89 -30.42 -30.60
CA GLN A 15 -16.88 -30.35 -31.68
C GLN A 15 -15.72 -29.38 -31.34
N ASN A 16 -14.49 -29.88 -31.52
CA ASN A 16 -13.29 -29.22 -32.04
C ASN A 16 -12.71 -27.89 -31.47
N THR A 17 -11.39 -27.98 -31.23
CA THR A 17 -10.34 -26.96 -31.45
C THR A 17 -10.43 -25.63 -30.71
N ALA A 18 -9.60 -25.48 -29.67
CA ALA A 18 -8.70 -24.33 -29.56
C ALA A 18 -7.57 -24.65 -28.57
N ILE A 19 -6.34 -24.46 -29.05
CA ILE A 19 -5.08 -24.42 -28.30
C ILE A 19 -5.24 -23.44 -27.12
N PRO A 20 -4.76 -23.71 -25.89
CA PRO A 20 -4.47 -22.62 -24.99
C PRO A 20 -3.19 -21.95 -25.52
N SER A 21 -3.40 -21.04 -26.46
CA SER A 21 -2.42 -20.09 -26.93
C SER A 21 -1.96 -19.27 -25.73
N THR A 22 -0.64 -19.25 -25.55
CA THR A 22 0.17 -18.29 -24.80
C THR A 22 -0.55 -16.97 -24.49
N SER A 23 -0.77 -16.67 -23.21
CA SER A 23 -0.97 -15.29 -22.69
C SER A 23 -0.98 -15.29 -21.16
N GLY A 24 0.20 -15.41 -20.54
CA GLY A 24 0.32 -15.46 -19.07
C GLY A 24 1.54 -14.72 -18.52
N SER A 25 2.10 -13.74 -19.25
CA SER A 25 3.17 -12.89 -18.72
C SER A 25 2.61 -11.62 -18.04
N SER A 26 1.43 -11.16 -18.42
CA SER A 26 0.82 -9.92 -17.90
C SER A 26 0.28 -10.07 -16.48
N SER A 27 -0.21 -11.26 -16.10
CA SER A 27 -0.84 -11.51 -14.80
C SER A 27 0.19 -11.75 -13.69
N VAL A 28 1.32 -12.39 -14.00
CA VAL A 28 2.41 -12.62 -13.03
C VAL A 28 3.12 -11.30 -12.72
N THR A 29 3.42 -10.47 -13.72
CA THR A 29 4.02 -9.15 -13.50
C THR A 29 3.07 -8.19 -12.78
N ALA A 30 1.76 -8.22 -13.06
CA ALA A 30 0.79 -7.40 -12.33
C ALA A 30 0.66 -7.83 -10.86
N LYS A 31 0.53 -9.13 -10.57
CA LYS A 31 0.50 -9.64 -9.20
C LYS A 31 1.80 -9.40 -8.43
N LEU A 32 2.95 -9.50 -9.10
CA LEU A 32 4.25 -9.18 -8.51
C LEU A 32 4.38 -7.68 -8.23
N LYS A 33 3.93 -6.80 -9.13
CA LYS A 33 3.87 -5.36 -8.89
C LYS A 33 2.97 -5.01 -7.72
N GLU A 34 1.84 -5.71 -7.56
CA GLU A 34 0.90 -5.48 -6.47
C GLU A 34 1.45 -5.98 -5.12
N GLN A 35 2.11 -7.14 -5.09
CA GLN A 35 2.86 -7.59 -3.90
C GLN A 35 4.00 -6.64 -3.56
N ILE A 36 4.79 -6.21 -4.54
CA ILE A 36 5.86 -5.22 -4.33
C ILE A 36 5.26 -3.90 -3.85
N ALA A 37 4.13 -3.43 -4.40
CA ALA A 37 3.47 -2.21 -3.96
C ALA A 37 2.92 -2.33 -2.54
N GLN A 38 2.40 -3.50 -2.17
CA GLN A 38 1.91 -3.78 -0.82
C GLN A 38 3.05 -3.87 0.20
N GLU A 39 4.13 -4.56 -0.13
CA GLU A 39 5.33 -4.66 0.69
C GLU A 39 6.05 -3.30 0.82
N LEU A 40 6.11 -2.54 -0.28
CA LEU A 40 6.61 -1.17 -0.31
C LEU A 40 5.71 -0.23 0.51
N ALA A 41 4.39 -0.44 0.52
CA ALA A 41 3.46 0.34 1.35
C ALA A 41 3.69 0.06 2.85
N VAL A 42 3.94 -1.21 3.23
CA VAL A 42 4.24 -1.58 4.63
C VAL A 42 5.58 -1.01 5.08
N ALA A 43 6.62 -1.09 4.24
CA ALA A 43 7.93 -0.51 4.54
C ALA A 43 7.86 1.03 4.68
N ASN A 44 7.18 1.71 3.75
CA ASN A 44 7.00 3.17 3.80
C ASN A 44 6.17 3.60 5.02
N ALA A 45 5.15 2.83 5.42
CA ALA A 45 4.39 3.11 6.62
C ALA A 45 5.24 2.95 7.89
N THR A 46 6.08 1.92 7.94
CA THR A 46 6.99 1.66 9.07
C THR A 46 7.99 2.80 9.24
N GLU A 47 8.59 3.26 8.15
CA GLU A 47 9.54 4.37 8.21
C GLU A 47 8.87 5.68 8.66
N LEU A 48 7.66 5.96 8.18
CA LEU A 48 6.89 7.12 8.62
C LEU A 48 6.61 7.08 10.13
N VAL A 49 6.20 5.92 10.66
CA VAL A 49 5.94 5.73 12.09
C VAL A 49 7.23 5.93 12.89
N ASN A 50 8.35 5.36 12.47
CA ASN A 50 9.64 5.51 13.14
C ASN A 50 10.07 6.98 13.17
N LYS A 51 10.01 7.68 12.04
CA LYS A 51 10.40 9.10 11.95
C LYS A 51 9.49 10.02 12.76
N THR A 52 8.20 9.75 12.77
CA THR A 52 7.24 10.52 13.58
C THR A 52 7.48 10.27 15.07
N THR A 53 7.77 9.03 15.45
CA THR A 53 8.08 8.65 16.83
C THR A 53 9.35 9.33 17.33
N GLU A 54 10.44 9.26 16.56
CA GLU A 54 11.71 9.95 16.88
C GLU A 54 11.47 11.46 17.06
N ASN A 55 10.76 12.10 16.12
CA ASN A 55 10.52 13.54 16.14
C ASN A 55 9.68 13.98 17.35
N CYS A 56 8.60 13.26 17.64
CA CYS A 56 7.71 13.61 18.74
C CYS A 56 8.31 13.26 20.10
N PHE A 57 9.10 12.19 20.20
CA PHE A 57 9.86 11.88 21.41
C PHE A 57 10.84 13.02 21.75
N GLU A 58 11.68 13.43 20.79
CA GLU A 58 12.66 14.49 20.97
C GLU A 58 12.03 15.84 21.36
N LYS A 59 10.85 16.16 20.80
CA LYS A 59 10.17 17.43 21.04
C LYS A 59 9.33 17.47 22.31
N CYS A 60 8.72 16.35 22.68
CA CYS A 60 7.70 16.32 23.73
C CYS A 60 8.15 15.67 25.03
N LEU A 61 9.18 14.83 25.01
CA LEU A 61 9.67 14.15 26.20
C LEU A 61 11.08 14.64 26.56
N THR A 62 11.26 14.96 27.84
CA THR A 62 12.54 15.40 28.40
C THR A 62 12.94 14.51 29.58
N SER A 63 14.24 14.25 29.73
CA SER A 63 14.78 13.52 30.89
C SER A 63 14.35 14.24 32.18
N PRO A 64 13.87 13.53 33.23
CA PRO A 64 13.98 12.08 33.48
C PRO A 64 12.84 11.20 32.91
N TYR A 65 12.09 11.66 31.90
CA TYR A 65 10.99 10.94 31.22
C TYR A 65 9.84 10.49 32.12
N SER A 66 9.79 10.95 33.37
CA SER A 66 8.74 10.63 34.33
C SER A 66 7.42 11.36 34.06
N ASN A 67 7.48 12.45 33.29
CA ASN A 67 6.36 13.33 33.04
C ASN A 67 5.93 13.18 31.58
N THR A 68 4.93 12.35 31.32
CA THR A 68 4.33 12.24 29.99
C THR A 68 3.51 13.48 29.68
N ASN A 69 3.81 14.13 28.55
CA ASN A 69 3.03 15.26 28.03
C ASN A 69 2.21 14.81 26.83
N GLU A 70 1.12 14.09 27.08
CA GLU A 70 0.26 13.51 26.04
C GLU A 70 -0.27 14.58 25.08
N ALA A 71 -0.69 15.75 25.61
CA ALA A 71 -1.17 16.86 24.79
C ALA A 71 -0.11 17.37 23.79
N CYS A 72 1.18 17.36 24.15
CA CYS A 72 2.26 17.67 23.21
C CYS A 72 2.36 16.61 22.12
N ILE A 73 2.30 15.32 22.48
CA ILE A 73 2.44 14.20 21.55
C ILE A 73 1.30 14.21 20.53
N ASP A 74 0.05 14.41 20.98
CA ASP A 74 -1.12 14.49 20.10
C ASP A 74 -1.00 15.63 19.09
N GLN A 75 -0.56 16.81 19.56
CA GLN A 75 -0.34 17.96 18.69
C GLN A 75 0.84 17.73 17.73
N CYS A 76 1.91 17.09 18.19
CA CYS A 76 3.08 16.77 17.37
C CYS A 76 2.68 15.85 16.22
N LEU A 77 2.01 14.74 16.50
CA LEU A 77 1.56 13.79 15.51
C LEU A 77 0.63 14.45 14.48
N ALA A 78 -0.37 15.22 14.94
CA ALA A 78 -1.31 15.91 14.05
C ALA A 78 -0.61 16.92 13.11
N LYS A 79 0.36 17.68 13.64
CA LYS A 79 1.14 18.63 12.84
C LYS A 79 2.07 17.90 11.86
N TYR A 80 2.75 16.86 12.32
CA TYR A 80 3.66 16.06 11.48
C TYR A 80 2.91 15.48 10.28
N MET A 81 1.77 14.82 10.51
CA MET A 81 0.96 14.22 9.44
C MET A 81 0.40 15.26 8.47
N ARG A 82 -0.01 16.45 8.93
CA ARG A 82 -0.40 17.55 8.02
C ARG A 82 0.76 18.00 7.14
N SER A 83 1.92 18.25 7.75
CA SER A 83 3.12 18.68 7.03
C SER A 83 3.55 17.63 6.01
N TRP A 84 3.59 16.36 6.41
CA TRP A 84 3.93 15.25 5.53
C TRP A 84 2.99 15.16 4.33
N ASN A 85 1.67 15.30 4.53
CA ASN A 85 0.69 15.28 3.43
C ASN A 85 0.87 16.42 2.41
N ILE A 86 1.24 17.62 2.87
CA ILE A 86 1.44 18.78 2.00
C ILE A 86 2.75 18.61 1.22
N VAL A 87 3.83 18.27 1.93
CA VAL A 87 5.16 18.12 1.35
C VAL A 87 5.22 16.94 0.38
N SER A 88 4.60 15.80 0.71
CA SER A 88 4.59 14.63 -0.16
C SER A 88 3.90 14.91 -1.50
N LYS A 89 2.76 15.60 -1.48
CA LYS A 89 2.04 16.02 -2.70
C LYS A 89 2.89 16.97 -3.55
N ALA A 90 3.50 17.98 -2.93
CA ALA A 90 4.34 18.94 -3.65
C ALA A 90 5.57 18.25 -4.27
N TYR A 91 6.19 17.33 -3.54
CA TYR A 91 7.34 16.56 -4.02
C TYR A 91 6.98 15.66 -5.21
N ILE A 92 5.89 14.90 -5.12
CA ILE A 92 5.40 14.05 -6.23
C ILE A 92 5.07 14.90 -7.46
N ALA A 93 4.38 16.04 -7.28
CA ALA A 93 4.06 16.94 -8.38
C ALA A 93 5.32 17.45 -9.10
N ARG A 94 6.40 17.75 -8.35
CA ARG A 94 7.68 18.16 -8.93
C ARG A 94 8.38 17.03 -9.69
N ILE A 95 8.38 15.80 -9.18
CA ILE A 95 8.95 14.64 -9.88
C ILE A 95 8.22 14.41 -11.20
N GLN A 96 6.88 14.46 -11.18
CA GLN A 96 6.07 14.26 -12.38
C GLN A 96 6.36 15.32 -13.45
N GLN A 97 6.51 16.59 -13.04
CA GLN A 97 6.91 17.68 -13.93
C GLN A 97 8.30 17.45 -14.53
N ALA A 98 9.30 17.11 -13.70
CA ALA A 98 10.67 16.84 -14.16
C ALA A 98 10.73 15.66 -15.15
N SER A 99 9.95 14.60 -14.89
CA SER A 99 9.88 13.43 -15.77
C SER A 99 9.27 13.74 -17.14
N THR A 100 8.38 14.74 -17.22
CA THR A 100 7.73 15.16 -18.47
C THR A 100 8.61 16.11 -19.28
N SER A 101 9.45 16.91 -18.61
CA SER A 101 10.39 17.83 -19.26
C SER A 101 11.70 17.17 -19.73
N GLY A 102 11.91 15.87 -19.49
CA GLY A 102 13.10 15.16 -19.93
C GLY A 102 14.38 15.54 -19.18
N GLU A 103 14.25 16.03 -17.95
CA GLU A 103 15.37 16.49 -17.11
C GLU A 103 15.70 15.50 -15.98
N ILE A 104 15.46 14.21 -16.20
CA ILE A 104 15.87 13.12 -15.30
C ILE A 104 16.88 12.22 -16.01
#